data_AF-A0A7L3VBQ9-F1
#
_entry.id   AF-A0A7L3VBQ9-F1
#
_cell.length_a   1.000
_cell.length_b   1.000
_cell.length_c   1.000
_cell.angle_alpha   90.00
_cell.angle_beta   90.00
_cell.angle_gamma   90.00
#
_symmetry.space_group_name_H-M   'P 1'
#
loop_
_entity.id
_entity.type
_entity.pdbx_description
1 polymer ?
#
loop_
_entity_poly.entity_id
_entity_poly.type
_entity_poly.pdbx_seq_one_letter_code
_entity_poly.pdbx_strand_id
1 'polypeptide(L)'
;VVTFDAGGVSGHANHISLYKAVRYNVCKLLWAGLVLLRKQSQGRCCVLVLESVNLFRKYISFLDVLISCLLPRDALFILTEEETEQAKRAMRCHRSQLLWFRQLYLLCSRYLVLNSLRLL
;
A
#
# COMPACT_ATOMS: atom_id res chain seq x y z
N VAL A 1 -6.05 -9.50 -2.79
CA VAL A 1 -5.20 -9.35 -1.59
C VAL A 1 -4.39 -8.07 -1.74
N VAL A 2 -4.23 -7.27 -0.68
CA VAL A 2 -3.38 -6.06 -0.69
C VAL A 2 -2.26 -6.24 0.33
N THR A 3 -1.03 -5.89 -0.03
CA THR A 3 0.15 -5.95 0.86
C THR A 3 1.14 -4.83 0.55
N PHE A 4 2.30 -4.81 1.21
CA PHE A 4 3.36 -3.83 0.96
C PHE A 4 4.25 -4.27 -0.21
N ASP A 5 4.90 -3.33 -0.87
CA ASP A 5 5.94 -3.64 -1.84
C ASP A 5 7.31 -3.93 -1.19
N ALA A 6 8.33 -4.11 -2.03
CA ALA A 6 9.70 -4.36 -1.60
C ALA A 6 10.29 -3.22 -0.74
N GLY A 7 9.80 -2.00 -0.89
CA GLY A 7 10.24 -0.82 -0.13
C GLY A 7 9.59 -0.70 1.25
N GLY A 8 8.50 -1.42 1.51
CA GLY A 8 7.87 -1.50 2.82
C GLY A 8 7.36 -0.14 3.34
N VAL A 9 6.96 0.75 2.44
CA VAL A 9 6.54 2.15 2.65
C VAL A 9 7.67 3.06 3.13
N SER A 10 8.36 2.68 4.20
CA SER A 10 9.43 3.43 4.86
C SER A 10 10.66 2.57 5.15
N GLY A 11 10.81 1.42 4.49
CA GLY A 11 11.85 0.44 4.81
C GLY A 11 11.56 -0.38 6.07
N HIS A 12 10.30 -0.47 6.50
CA HIS A 12 9.96 -1.16 7.75
C HIS A 12 10.15 -2.68 7.59
N ALA A 13 10.95 -3.29 8.48
CA ALA A 13 11.33 -4.70 8.39
C ALA A 13 10.12 -5.65 8.27
N ASN A 14 9.05 -5.41 9.05
CA ASN A 14 7.84 -6.22 9.00
C ASN A 14 7.08 -6.10 7.68
N HIS A 15 7.13 -4.94 7.01
CA HIS A 15 6.46 -4.75 5.73
C HIS A 15 7.24 -5.48 4.63
N ILE A 16 8.58 -5.38 4.66
CA ILE A 16 9.46 -6.07 3.73
C ILE A 16 9.37 -7.59 3.90
N SER A 17 9.31 -8.09 5.15
CA SER A 17 9.17 -9.52 5.41
C SER A 17 7.82 -10.05 4.89
N LEU A 18 6.73 -9.29 5.09
CA LEU A 18 5.42 -9.62 4.55
C LEU A 18 5.43 -9.67 3.02
N TYR A 19 6.03 -8.67 2.35
CA TYR A 19 6.19 -8.67 0.90
C TYR A 19 6.92 -9.92 0.40
N LYS A 20 8.07 -10.26 1.03
CA LYS A 20 8.85 -11.45 0.67
C LYS A 20 8.05 -12.74 0.85
N ALA A 21 7.32 -12.86 1.96
CA ALA A 21 6.50 -14.04 2.25
C ALA A 21 5.35 -14.20 1.24
N VAL A 22 4.63 -13.12 0.93
CA VAL A 22 3.54 -13.15 -0.05
C VAL A 22 4.08 -13.51 -1.44
N ARG A 23 5.16 -12.85 -1.88
CA ARG A 23 5.79 -13.11 -3.18
C ARG A 23 6.27 -14.56 -3.31
N TYR A 24 6.92 -15.10 -2.27
CA TYR A 24 7.35 -16.50 -2.26
C TYR A 24 6.18 -17.47 -2.41
N ASN A 25 5.08 -17.26 -1.67
CA ASN A 25 3.90 -18.12 -1.75
C ASN A 25 3.21 -18.02 -3.12
N VAL A 26 3.08 -16.82 -3.68
CA VAL A 26 2.51 -16.63 -5.03
C VAL A 26 3.36 -17.34 -6.07
N CYS A 27 4.68 -17.16 -6.05
CA CYS A 27 5.58 -17.88 -6.95
C CYS A 27 5.44 -19.40 -6.76
N LYS A 28 5.47 -19.91 -5.52
CA LYS A 28 5.33 -21.35 -5.25
C LYS A 28 4.03 -21.93 -5.82
N LEU A 29 2.92 -21.23 -5.67
CA LEU A 29 1.63 -21.65 -6.22
C LEU A 29 1.59 -21.59 -7.75
N LEU A 30 2.24 -20.59 -8.36
CA LEU A 30 2.36 -20.48 -9.81
C LEU A 30 3.21 -21.61 -10.40
N TRP A 31 4.36 -21.87 -9.78
CA TRP A 31 5.28 -22.97 -10.15
C TRP A 31 4.61 -24.35 -10.02
N ALA A 32 3.78 -24.55 -9.00
CA ALA A 32 3.04 -25.79 -8.82
C ALA A 32 1.83 -25.95 -9.79
N GLY A 33 1.64 -25.05 -10.75
CA GLY A 33 0.51 -25.05 -11.70
C GLY A 33 -0.86 -24.77 -11.04
N LEU A 34 -0.89 -24.58 -9.72
CA LEU A 34 -2.11 -24.41 -8.93
C LEU A 34 -2.80 -23.07 -9.19
N VAL A 35 -2.06 -22.02 -9.57
CA VAL A 35 -2.67 -20.72 -9.93
C VAL A 35 -3.39 -20.79 -11.28
N LEU A 36 -2.92 -21.62 -12.21
CA LEU A 36 -3.62 -21.86 -13.48
C LEU A 36 -4.82 -22.77 -13.30
N LEU A 37 -4.74 -23.80 -12.45
CA LEU A 37 -5.86 -24.70 -12.14
C LEU A 37 -6.99 -24.03 -11.36
N ARG A 38 -6.68 -23.02 -10.55
CA ARG A 38 -7.69 -22.26 -9.80
C ARG A 38 -8.46 -21.24 -10.66
N LYS A 39 -8.05 -20.99 -11.91
CA LYS A 39 -8.75 -20.08 -12.84
C LYS A 39 -10.16 -20.53 -13.21
N GLN A 40 -10.50 -21.81 -13.05
CA GLN A 40 -11.72 -22.36 -13.64
C GLN A 40 -12.94 -22.39 -12.70
N SER A 41 -12.78 -22.23 -11.38
CA SER A 41 -13.92 -22.38 -10.45
C SER A 41 -14.26 -21.17 -9.58
N GLN A 42 -13.32 -20.26 -9.24
CA GLN A 42 -13.63 -19.00 -8.54
C GLN A 42 -12.58 -17.94 -8.90
N GLY A 43 -12.98 -16.68 -9.01
CA GLY A 43 -12.28 -15.62 -9.74
C GLY A 43 -10.77 -15.43 -9.47
N ARG A 44 -10.08 -14.78 -10.41
CA ARG A 44 -8.64 -14.48 -10.33
C ARG A 44 -8.32 -13.73 -9.03
N CYS A 45 -7.59 -14.37 -8.11
CA CYS A 45 -7.07 -13.70 -6.92
C CYS A 45 -5.85 -12.86 -7.31
N CYS A 46 -6.04 -11.55 -7.47
CA CYS A 46 -4.95 -10.61 -7.71
C CYS A 46 -4.31 -10.17 -6.38
N VAL A 47 -2.98 -10.09 -6.37
CA VAL A 47 -2.21 -9.52 -5.25
C VAL A 47 -1.73 -8.14 -5.68
N LEU A 48 -2.15 -7.11 -4.95
CA LEU A 48 -1.73 -5.74 -5.16
C LEU A 48 -0.75 -5.32 -4.06
N VAL A 49 0.30 -4.59 -4.42
CA VAL A 49 1.29 -4.05 -3.50
C VAL A 49 1.22 -2.53 -3.44
N LEU A 50 1.27 -1.97 -2.22
CA LEU A 50 1.36 -0.54 -1.98
C LEU A 50 2.74 -0.03 -2.38
N GLU A 51 2.77 0.88 -3.34
CA GLU A 51 4.00 1.48 -3.87
C GLU A 51 4.68 2.37 -2.81
N SER A 52 5.94 2.08 -2.55
CA SER A 52 6.83 2.93 -1.75
C SER A 52 7.36 4.09 -2.58
N VAL A 53 7.05 5.32 -2.17
CA VAL A 53 7.62 6.54 -2.75
C VAL A 53 8.78 7.11 -1.93
N ASN A 54 9.58 7.97 -2.56
CA ASN A 54 10.64 8.74 -1.89
C ASN A 54 10.07 9.69 -0.81
N LEU A 55 10.95 10.19 0.08
CA LEU A 55 10.54 11.04 1.19
C LEU A 55 9.85 12.33 0.75
N PHE A 56 10.26 12.93 -0.36
CA PHE A 56 9.62 14.14 -0.87
C PHE A 56 8.15 13.87 -1.23
N ARG A 57 7.90 12.94 -2.16
CA ARG A 57 6.55 12.55 -2.59
C ARG A 57 5.71 12.01 -1.43
N LYS A 58 6.34 11.42 -0.42
CA LYS A 58 5.66 10.96 0.80
C LYS A 58 4.98 12.09 1.55
N TYR A 59 5.56 13.29 1.59
CA TYR A 59 5.13 14.38 2.49
C TYR A 59 4.56 15.62 1.79
N ILE A 60 4.38 15.61 0.47
CA ILE A 60 3.70 16.70 -0.26
C ILE A 60 2.15 16.56 -0.27
N SER A 61 1.59 15.61 0.49
CA SER A 61 0.14 15.43 0.67
C SER A 61 -0.62 15.36 -0.66
N PHE A 62 -1.74 16.08 -0.79
CA PHE A 62 -2.60 16.12 -1.98
C PHE A 62 -1.92 16.63 -3.26
N LEU A 63 -0.81 17.37 -3.15
CA LEU A 63 -0.07 17.82 -4.33
C LEU A 63 0.50 16.64 -5.14
N ASP A 64 0.72 15.49 -4.50
CA ASP A 64 1.17 14.29 -5.19
C ASP A 64 0.08 13.65 -6.07
N VAL A 65 -1.19 14.09 -5.99
CA VAL A 65 -2.25 13.62 -6.89
C VAL A 65 -1.88 13.92 -8.34
N LEU A 66 -1.45 15.15 -8.64
CA LEU A 66 -1.09 15.55 -10.01
C LEU A 66 0.06 14.70 -10.55
N ILE A 67 1.12 14.53 -9.76
CA ILE A 67 2.29 13.73 -10.13
C ILE A 67 1.89 12.26 -10.31
N SER A 68 1.14 11.71 -9.35
CA SER A 68 0.64 10.33 -9.41
C SER A 68 -0.28 10.11 -10.60
N CYS A 69 -1.04 11.12 -11.03
CA CYS A 69 -1.91 11.05 -12.20
C CYS A 69 -1.14 10.93 -13.52
N LEU A 70 0.11 11.38 -13.57
CA LEU A 70 0.96 11.35 -14.77
C LEU A 70 1.85 10.10 -14.87
N LEU A 71 2.08 9.38 -13.76
CA LEU A 71 3.00 8.24 -13.72
C LEU A 71 2.30 6.90 -13.96
N PRO A 72 2.86 5.96 -14.73
CA PRO A 72 2.23 4.65 -14.95
C PRO A 72 2.03 3.88 -13.64
N ARG A 73 0.85 3.24 -13.49
CA ARG A 73 0.40 2.55 -12.28
C ARG A 73 -0.76 1.59 -12.63
N ASP A 74 -0.94 0.53 -11.85
CA ASP A 74 -2.02 -0.44 -12.09
C ASP A 74 -3.34 0.00 -11.45
N ALA A 75 -3.28 0.56 -10.23
CA ALA A 75 -4.45 1.13 -9.58
C ALA A 75 -4.08 2.36 -8.73
N LEU A 76 -4.97 3.34 -8.70
CA LEU A 76 -4.84 4.55 -7.90
C LEU A 76 -6.13 4.75 -7.10
N PHE A 77 -6.01 4.77 -5.79
CA PHE A 77 -7.12 5.04 -4.87
C PHE A 77 -6.94 6.43 -4.29
N ILE A 78 -7.87 7.33 -4.58
CA ILE A 78 -7.92 8.66 -3.98
C ILE A 78 -8.99 8.61 -2.89
N LEU A 79 -8.59 8.88 -1.65
CA LEU A 79 -9.47 8.82 -0.50
C LEU A 79 -10.33 10.07 -0.45
N THR A 80 -11.59 9.87 -0.07
CA THR A 80 -12.49 10.95 0.32
C THR A 80 -12.08 11.54 1.67
N GLU A 81 -12.64 12.70 2.01
CA GLU A 81 -12.41 13.31 3.32
C GLU A 81 -12.90 12.40 4.47
N GLU A 82 -14.02 11.71 4.28
CA GLU A 82 -14.58 10.77 5.25
C GLU A 82 -13.66 9.59 5.51
N GLU A 83 -13.13 8.96 4.45
CA GLU A 83 -12.17 7.84 4.55
C GLU A 83 -10.86 8.29 5.20
N THR A 84 -10.42 9.50 4.87
CA THR A 84 -9.21 10.12 5.46
C THR A 84 -9.39 10.33 6.97
N GLU A 85 -10.53 10.89 7.39
CA GLU A 85 -10.83 11.08 8.81
C GLU A 85 -11.04 9.75 9.53
N GLN A 86 -11.62 8.74 8.89
CA GLN A 86 -11.70 7.39 9.43
C GLN A 86 -10.30 6.81 9.68
N ALA A 87 -9.38 6.92 8.71
CA ALA A 87 -8.00 6.47 8.87
C ALA A 87 -7.27 7.22 10.00
N LYS A 88 -7.43 8.54 10.09
CA LYS A 88 -6.88 9.35 11.19
C LYS A 88 -7.46 8.94 12.54
N ARG A 89 -8.77 8.69 12.65
CA ARG A 89 -9.42 8.22 13.89
C ARG A 89 -8.85 6.88 14.32
N ALA A 90 -8.73 5.91 13.40
CA ALA A 90 -8.13 4.61 13.69
C ALA A 90 -6.70 4.74 14.23
N MET A 91 -5.87 5.59 13.62
CA MET A 91 -4.51 5.86 14.09
C MET A 91 -4.48 6.52 15.48
N ARG A 92 -5.42 7.42 15.78
CA ARG A 92 -5.55 8.09 17.09
C ARG A 92 -5.94 7.14 18.22
N CYS A 93 -6.47 5.95 17.93
CA CYS A 93 -6.71 4.91 18.94
C CYS A 93 -5.39 4.34 19.50
N HIS A 94 -4.28 4.41 18.76
CA HIS A 94 -2.97 3.91 19.17
C HIS A 94 -2.13 4.97 19.91
N ARG A 95 -2.73 5.60 20.93
CA ARG A 95 -2.20 6.76 21.67
C ARG A 95 -0.72 6.63 22.06
N SER A 96 -0.33 5.52 22.69
CA SER A 96 1.03 5.29 23.19
C SER A 96 2.09 5.20 22.09
N GLN A 97 1.67 4.92 20.86
CA GLN A 97 2.57 4.81 19.73
C GLN A 97 2.51 6.04 18.80
N LEU A 98 1.59 6.97 19.02
CA LEU A 98 1.37 8.14 18.16
C LEU A 98 2.35 9.29 18.46
N LEU A 99 3.64 8.96 18.37
CA LEU A 99 4.77 9.87 18.56
C LEU A 99 4.74 11.01 17.53
N TRP A 100 5.50 12.08 17.79
CA TRP A 100 5.49 13.32 16.98
C TRP A 100 5.66 13.08 15.46
N PHE A 101 6.52 12.13 15.06
CA PHE A 101 6.74 11.83 13.64
C PHE A 101 5.53 11.17 12.97
N ARG A 102 4.68 10.46 13.74
CA ARG A 102 3.40 9.94 13.24
C ARG A 102 2.35 11.02 13.13
N GLN A 103 2.41 12.06 13.97
CA GLN A 103 1.55 13.24 13.78
C GLN A 103 1.90 13.94 12.46
N LEU A 104 3.19 14.12 12.17
CA LEU A 104 3.63 14.65 10.88
C LEU A 104 3.16 13.77 9.72
N TYR A 105 3.26 12.44 9.85
CA TYR A 105 2.71 11.51 8.88
C TYR A 105 1.18 11.68 8.72
N LEU A 106 0.44 11.85 9.82
CA LEU A 106 -1.01 12.05 9.76
C LEU A 106 -1.44 13.36 9.06
N LEU A 107 -0.59 14.37 9.08
CA LEU A 107 -0.89 15.68 8.50
C LEU A 107 -0.45 15.77 7.03
N CYS A 108 0.73 15.26 6.71
CA CYS A 108 1.40 15.56 5.44
C CYS A 108 1.55 14.34 4.53
N SER A 109 1.26 13.13 5.00
CA SER A 109 1.48 11.92 4.20
C SER A 109 0.54 11.83 3.01
N ARG A 110 1.09 11.59 1.81
CA ARG A 110 0.27 11.27 0.63
C ARG A 110 -0.60 10.04 0.85
N TYR A 111 -0.19 9.08 1.69
CA TYR A 111 -0.94 7.82 1.87
C TYR A 111 -2.27 7.99 2.60
N LEU A 112 -2.51 9.15 3.21
CA LEU A 112 -3.82 9.54 3.74
C LEU A 112 -4.73 10.20 2.72
N VAL A 113 -4.20 10.54 1.54
CA VAL A 113 -4.96 11.18 0.46
C VAL A 113 -5.06 10.26 -0.76
N LEU A 114 -3.98 9.57 -1.11
CA LEU A 114 -3.93 8.65 -2.23
C LEU A 114 -2.98 7.46 -2.01
N ASN A 115 -3.40 6.30 -2.50
CA ASN A 115 -2.64 5.06 -2.46
C ASN A 115 -2.46 4.52 -3.88
N SER A 116 -1.21 4.45 -4.34
CA SER A 116 -0.83 3.83 -5.60
C SER A 116 -0.55 2.34 -5.36
N LEU A 117 -1.25 1.49 -6.10
CA LEU A 117 -1.11 0.04 -6.03
C LEU A 117 -0.57 -0.50 -7.36
N ARG A 118 0.31 -1.49 -7.25
CA ARG A 118 0.87 -2.24 -8.38
C ARG A 118 0.52 -3.71 -8.27
N LEU A 119 0.40 -4.42 -9.39
CA LEU A 119 0.24 -5.86 -9.40
C LEU A 119 1.58 -6.52 -9.01
N LEU A 120 1.52 -7.50 -8.09
CA LEU A 120 2.68 -8.26 -7.64
C LEU A 120 3.19 -9.25 -8.70
#